data_AF-A0A1S8KK10-F1
#
_entry.id   AF-A0A1S8KK10-F1
#
_cell.length_a   1.000
_cell.length_b   1.000
_cell.length_c   1.000
_cell.angle_alpha   90.00
_cell.angle_beta   90.00
_cell.angle_gamma   90.00
#
_symmetry.space_group_name_H-M   'P 1'
#
loop_
_entity.id
_entity.type
_entity.pdbx_description
1 polymer ?
#
loop_
_entity_poly.entity_id
_entity_poly.type
_entity_poly.pdbx_seq_one_letter_code
_entity_poly.pdbx_strand_id
1 'polypeptide(L)'
;LERAMRLVEDKRDVVILMDSITRLARAYNLVVPPSGRTLSGGIDPAALYKPKKFFGAARNIEEGGSLTILATALVDTGSRMDDVIYEEFKGTGNLELQLSRELSERRIFPAIDIKKSGTRKEELLMPSEELEEIWKLRKNMTGDSLEYTEQLIRFLRKTKNNQQFFKEFQDVSFGKKNPTRNLKR
;
A
#
# COMPACT_ATOMS: atom_id res chain seq x y z
N LEU A 1 -18.27 12.48 -2.06
CA LEU A 1 -17.63 12.70 -0.73
C LEU A 1 -18.65 13.11 0.32
N GLU A 2 -19.41 14.19 0.10
CA GLU A 2 -20.37 14.72 1.09
C GLU A 2 -21.34 13.67 1.63
N ARG A 3 -21.93 12.83 0.77
CA ARG A 3 -22.77 11.70 1.20
C ARG A 3 -22.05 10.74 2.16
N ALA A 4 -20.78 10.40 1.89
CA ALA A 4 -20.02 9.51 2.75
C ALA A 4 -19.76 10.15 4.12
N MET A 5 -19.45 11.45 4.15
CA MET A 5 -19.30 12.19 5.41
C MET A 5 -20.60 12.20 6.23
N ARG A 6 -21.76 12.40 5.58
CA ARG A 6 -23.06 12.34 6.26
C ARG A 6 -23.35 10.95 6.86
N LEU A 7 -23.04 9.89 6.13
CA LEU A 7 -23.18 8.52 6.67
C LEU A 7 -22.25 8.25 7.86
N VAL A 8 -21.06 8.84 7.85
CA VAL A 8 -20.10 8.74 8.96
C VAL A 8 -20.58 9.55 10.18
N GLU A 9 -21.18 10.72 9.98
CA GLU A 9 -21.85 11.49 11.03
C GLU A 9 -23.00 10.68 11.68
N ASP A 10 -23.69 9.83 10.91
CA ASP A 10 -24.66 8.84 11.42
C ASP A 10 -24.00 7.58 12.03
N LYS A 11 -22.71 7.66 12.40
CA LYS A 11 -21.92 6.60 13.03
C LYS A 11 -21.76 5.33 12.19
N ARG A 12 -21.83 5.43 10.86
CA ARG A 12 -21.58 4.29 9.96
C ARG A 12 -20.12 4.22 9.54
N ASP A 13 -19.62 3.01 9.39
CA ASP A 13 -18.34 2.74 8.76
C ASP A 13 -18.50 2.72 7.24
N VAL A 14 -17.81 3.62 6.56
CA VAL A 14 -17.92 3.85 5.11
C VAL A 14 -16.57 3.62 4.46
N VAL A 15 -16.57 2.84 3.38
CA VAL A 15 -15.39 2.61 2.55
C VAL A 15 -15.61 3.20 1.16
N ILE A 16 -14.64 3.99 0.67
CA ILE A 16 -14.58 4.47 -0.71
C ILE A 16 -13.40 3.78 -1.39
N LEU A 17 -13.69 3.04 -2.47
CA LEU A 17 -12.67 2.52 -3.39
C LEU A 17 -12.60 3.46 -4.58
N MET A 18 -11.45 4.09 -4.83
CA MET A 18 -11.28 5.10 -5.86
C MET A 18 -10.19 4.72 -6.85
N ASP A 19 -10.54 4.65 -8.13
CA ASP A 19 -9.60 4.45 -9.23
C ASP A 19 -9.71 5.62 -10.23
N SER A 20 -8.85 6.65 -10.19
CA SER A 20 -7.63 6.82 -9.38
C SER A 20 -7.48 8.23 -8.80
N ILE A 21 -6.71 8.39 -7.72
CA ILE A 21 -6.41 9.72 -7.15
C ILE A 21 -5.59 10.55 -8.14
N THR A 22 -4.72 9.91 -8.94
CA THR A 22 -3.92 10.58 -9.98
C THR A 22 -4.81 11.23 -11.03
N ARG A 23 -5.82 10.50 -11.53
CA ARG A 23 -6.76 11.05 -12.51
C ARG A 23 -7.62 12.15 -11.92
N LEU A 24 -8.03 12.03 -10.66
CA LEU A 24 -8.75 13.09 -9.94
C LEU A 24 -7.90 14.37 -9.87
N ALA A 25 -6.64 14.26 -9.45
CA ALA A 25 -5.73 15.40 -9.35
C ALA A 25 -5.48 16.08 -10.70
N ARG A 26 -5.29 15.30 -11.77
CA ARG A 26 -5.18 15.82 -13.14
C ARG A 26 -6.43 16.58 -13.57
N ALA A 27 -7.62 16.04 -13.29
CA ALA A 27 -8.89 16.72 -13.60
C ALA A 27 -8.99 18.07 -12.89
N TYR A 28 -8.60 18.15 -11.61
CA TYR A 28 -8.57 19.41 -10.88
C TYR A 28 -7.56 20.41 -11.46
N ASN A 29 -6.39 19.96 -11.91
CA ASN A 29 -5.39 20.82 -12.54
C ASN A 29 -5.86 21.45 -13.86
N LEU A 30 -6.83 20.82 -14.55
CA LEU A 30 -7.40 21.38 -15.78
C LEU A 30 -8.51 22.41 -15.53
N VAL A 31 -9.22 22.32 -14.40
CA VAL A 31 -10.40 23.17 -14.12
C VAL A 31 -10.12 24.30 -13.13
N VAL A 32 -9.07 24.18 -12.32
CA VAL A 32 -8.72 25.21 -11.33
C VAL A 32 -8.02 26.36 -12.03
N PRO A 33 -8.49 27.62 -11.85
CA PRO A 33 -7.80 28.79 -12.39
C PRO A 33 -6.35 28.85 -11.90
N PRO A 34 -5.38 29.15 -12.78
CA PRO A 34 -3.97 29.25 -12.38
C PRO A 34 -3.76 30.31 -11.30
N SER A 35 -3.03 29.93 -10.25
CA SER A 35 -2.58 30.82 -9.16
C SER A 35 -1.37 31.66 -9.55
N GLY A 36 -0.77 31.39 -10.71
CA GLY A 36 0.48 32.01 -11.17
C GLY A 36 1.75 31.36 -10.57
N ARG A 37 1.61 30.28 -9.79
CA ARG A 37 2.72 29.47 -9.29
C ARG A 37 2.65 28.08 -9.91
N THR A 38 3.79 27.58 -10.39
CA THR A 38 3.86 26.26 -11.02
C THR A 38 4.92 25.42 -10.32
N LEU A 39 4.50 24.24 -9.84
CA LEU A 39 5.41 23.22 -9.34
C LEU A 39 6.08 22.50 -10.51
N SER A 40 7.11 21.72 -10.17
CA SER A 40 7.70 20.77 -11.10
C SER A 40 6.61 19.89 -11.74
N GLY A 41 6.71 19.62 -13.04
CA GLY A 41 5.71 18.82 -13.75
C GLY A 41 4.45 19.56 -14.21
N GLY A 42 4.40 20.90 -14.11
CA GLY A 42 3.30 21.70 -14.67
C GLY A 42 2.03 21.71 -13.84
N ILE A 43 2.17 21.46 -12.53
CA ILE A 43 1.05 21.42 -11.58
C ILE A 43 0.95 22.75 -10.85
N ASP A 44 -0.24 23.30 -10.80
CA ASP A 44 -0.53 24.40 -9.89
C ASP A 44 -0.76 23.85 -8.46
N PRO A 45 -0.06 24.34 -7.41
CA PRO A 45 -0.32 23.93 -6.04
C PRO A 45 -1.80 24.02 -5.63
N ALA A 46 -2.53 25.02 -6.14
CA ALA A 46 -3.95 25.21 -5.85
C ALA A 46 -4.80 24.06 -6.39
N ALA A 47 -4.38 23.41 -7.47
CA ALA A 47 -5.09 22.26 -8.04
C ALA A 47 -5.05 21.03 -7.14
N LEU A 48 -4.01 20.89 -6.30
CA LEU A 48 -3.88 19.75 -5.39
C LEU A 48 -4.71 19.91 -4.11
N TYR A 49 -5.18 21.11 -3.80
CA TYR A 49 -5.91 21.38 -2.55
C TYR A 49 -7.17 20.51 -2.40
N LYS A 50 -8.05 20.49 -3.43
CA LYS A 50 -9.31 19.73 -3.38
C LYS A 50 -9.08 18.21 -3.37
N PRO A 51 -8.22 17.64 -4.24
CA PRO A 51 -7.80 16.24 -4.16
C PRO A 51 -7.22 15.83 -2.80
N LYS A 52 -6.34 16.64 -2.21
CA LYS A 52 -5.78 16.39 -0.87
C LYS A 52 -6.86 16.43 0.20
N LYS A 53 -7.76 17.42 0.16
CA LYS A 53 -8.90 17.48 1.06
C LYS A 53 -9.81 16.26 0.94
N PHE A 54 -10.02 15.76 -0.28
CA PHE A 54 -10.77 14.54 -0.52
C PHE A 54 -10.10 13.33 0.12
N PHE A 55 -8.81 13.10 -0.14
CA PHE A 55 -8.10 11.93 0.38
C PHE A 55 -7.91 12.01 1.90
N GLY A 56 -7.57 13.19 2.44
CA GLY A 56 -7.47 13.47 3.87
C GLY A 56 -8.81 13.57 4.61
N ALA A 57 -9.94 13.35 3.92
CA ALA A 57 -11.22 13.15 4.60
C ALA A 57 -11.26 11.82 5.35
N ALA A 58 -10.51 10.81 4.86
CA ALA A 58 -10.40 9.50 5.50
C ALA A 58 -9.87 9.63 6.93
N ARG A 59 -10.61 9.08 7.90
CA ARG A 59 -10.27 9.13 9.32
C ARG A 59 -11.13 8.15 10.11
N ASN A 60 -10.60 7.69 11.23
CA ASN A 60 -11.37 7.04 12.28
C ASN A 60 -11.93 8.10 13.24
N ILE A 61 -13.19 7.99 13.68
CA ILE A 61 -13.83 8.95 14.58
C ILE A 61 -14.09 8.29 15.93
N GLU A 62 -13.59 8.90 17.02
CA GLU A 62 -13.71 8.35 18.38
C GLU A 62 -15.17 8.22 18.85
N GLU A 63 -16.04 9.16 18.46
CA GLU A 63 -17.46 9.19 18.86
C GLU A 63 -18.36 8.23 18.05
N GLY A 64 -17.79 7.52 17.07
CA GLY A 64 -18.44 6.50 16.25
C GLY A 64 -18.37 6.77 14.74
N GLY A 65 -18.30 5.69 13.97
CA GLY A 65 -18.14 5.70 12.51
C GLY A 65 -16.70 5.89 12.05
N SER A 66 -16.44 5.52 10.80
CA SER A 66 -15.12 5.67 10.18
C SER A 66 -15.27 5.90 8.68
N LEU A 67 -14.37 6.69 8.11
CA LEU A 67 -14.25 6.85 6.67
C LEU A 67 -12.92 6.28 6.21
N THR A 68 -12.97 5.15 5.52
CA THR A 68 -11.80 4.53 4.87
C THR A 68 -11.82 4.90 3.40
N ILE A 69 -10.70 5.41 2.87
CA ILE A 69 -10.54 5.66 1.44
C ILE A 69 -9.32 4.88 0.96
N LEU A 70 -9.55 3.94 0.03
CA LEU A 70 -8.50 3.24 -0.69
C LEU A 70 -8.48 3.76 -2.12
N ALA A 71 -7.36 4.37 -2.51
CA ALA A 71 -7.22 4.97 -3.82
C ALA A 71 -6.03 4.36 -4.57
N THR A 72 -6.21 4.06 -5.86
CA THR A 72 -5.08 3.73 -6.72
C THR A 72 -4.33 5.01 -7.09
N ALA A 73 -3.01 4.92 -7.14
CA ALA A 73 -2.13 5.97 -7.66
C ALA A 73 -1.29 5.38 -8.79
N LEU A 74 -1.16 6.13 -9.89
CA LEU A 74 -0.31 5.72 -11.00
C LEU A 74 1.12 6.20 -10.74
N VAL A 75 2.08 5.30 -10.95
CA VAL A 75 3.52 5.54 -10.86
C VAL A 75 4.19 5.00 -12.11
N ASP A 76 5.42 5.45 -12.39
CA ASP A 76 6.21 5.01 -13.56
C ASP A 76 5.47 5.20 -14.90
N THR A 77 4.67 6.27 -15.02
CA THR A 77 3.93 6.62 -16.24
C THR A 77 4.79 7.38 -17.26
N GLY A 78 5.98 7.81 -16.86
CA GLY A 78 6.83 8.74 -17.61
C GLY A 78 6.38 10.20 -17.53
N SER A 79 5.29 10.50 -16.80
CA SER A 79 4.83 11.86 -16.58
C SER A 79 5.34 12.40 -15.25
N ARG A 80 6.19 13.43 -15.32
CA ARG A 80 6.66 14.16 -14.12
C ARG A 80 5.51 14.75 -13.28
N MET A 81 4.37 15.02 -13.93
CA MET A 81 3.15 15.42 -13.25
C MET A 81 2.65 14.32 -12.30
N ASP A 82 2.58 13.08 -12.79
CA ASP A 82 2.06 11.96 -12.02
C ASP A 82 3.02 11.60 -10.86
N ASP A 83 4.34 11.71 -11.07
CA ASP A 83 5.34 11.52 -10.02
C ASP A 83 5.17 12.53 -8.87
N VAL A 84 4.96 13.81 -9.20
CA VAL A 84 4.71 14.85 -8.19
C VAL A 84 3.38 14.61 -7.48
N ILE A 85 2.33 14.23 -8.21
CA ILE A 85 1.05 13.86 -7.59
C ILE A 85 1.25 12.72 -6.59
N TYR A 86 1.97 11.66 -6.97
CA TYR A 86 2.23 10.52 -6.10
C TYR A 86 2.92 10.93 -4.80
N GLU A 87 4.02 11.69 -4.88
CA GLU A 87 4.76 12.14 -3.69
C GLU A 87 3.89 13.01 -2.75
N GLU A 88 3.06 13.89 -3.31
CA GLU A 88 2.15 14.74 -2.55
C GLU A 88 1.07 13.95 -1.81
N PHE A 89 0.59 12.84 -2.38
CA PHE A 89 -0.39 11.95 -1.73
C PHE A 89 0.23 10.95 -0.77
N LYS A 90 1.46 10.53 -1.02
CA LYS A 90 2.26 9.69 -0.11
C LYS A 90 2.41 10.34 1.26
N GLY A 91 2.62 11.66 1.30
CA GLY A 91 2.64 12.44 2.54
C GLY A 91 1.29 12.50 3.28
N THR A 92 0.18 12.39 2.54
CA THR A 92 -1.18 12.53 3.06
C THR A 92 -1.74 11.21 3.60
N GLY A 93 -1.41 10.08 2.98
CA GLY A 93 -1.87 8.76 3.39
C GLY A 93 -1.09 8.17 4.57
N ASN A 94 -1.63 7.09 5.14
CA ASN A 94 -0.99 6.30 6.19
C ASN A 94 -0.76 4.83 5.80
N LEU A 95 -1.28 4.38 4.66
CA LEU A 95 -1.10 3.04 4.10
C LEU A 95 -0.62 3.14 2.65
N GLU A 96 0.41 2.38 2.33
CA GLU A 96 0.97 2.25 0.97
C GLU A 96 1.05 0.78 0.60
N LEU A 97 0.43 0.40 -0.52
CA LEU A 97 0.52 -0.94 -1.10
C LEU A 97 1.12 -0.81 -2.51
N GLN A 98 2.42 -1.04 -2.63
CA GLN A 98 3.12 -0.87 -3.89
C GLN A 98 3.08 -2.16 -4.71
N LEU A 99 2.72 -2.04 -5.99
CA LEU A 99 2.70 -3.16 -6.93
C LEU A 99 3.93 -3.11 -7.82
N SER A 100 4.59 -4.26 -8.02
CA SER A 100 5.77 -4.38 -8.85
C SER A 100 5.40 -4.77 -10.28
N ARG A 101 5.86 -3.97 -11.24
CA ARG A 101 5.75 -4.28 -12.68
C ARG A 101 6.48 -5.58 -13.02
N GLU A 102 7.67 -5.79 -12.46
CA GLU A 102 8.49 -6.97 -12.71
C GLU A 102 7.80 -8.27 -12.23
N LEU A 103 7.19 -8.25 -11.04
CA LEU A 103 6.40 -9.39 -10.56
C LEU A 103 5.23 -9.70 -11.50
N SER A 104 4.53 -8.65 -11.95
CA SER A 104 3.39 -8.79 -12.87
C SER A 104 3.80 -9.33 -14.25
N GLU A 105 4.90 -8.84 -14.82
CA GLU A 105 5.44 -9.30 -16.11
C GLU A 105 5.80 -10.79 -16.10
N ARG A 106 6.29 -11.29 -14.95
CA ARG A 106 6.55 -12.73 -14.73
C ARG A 106 5.32 -13.52 -14.30
N ARG A 107 4.13 -12.91 -14.31
CA ARG A 107 2.83 -13.52 -13.93
C ARG A 107 2.79 -14.03 -12.48
N ILE A 108 3.51 -13.38 -11.58
CA ILE A 108 3.48 -13.68 -10.15
C ILE A 108 2.41 -12.79 -9.50
N PHE A 109 1.35 -13.41 -8.97
CA PHE A 109 0.23 -12.70 -8.34
C PHE A 109 -0.06 -13.20 -6.92
N PRO A 110 -0.38 -12.30 -5.99
CA PRO A 110 -0.46 -10.83 -6.15
C PRO A 110 0.92 -10.19 -6.32
N ALA A 111 1.04 -9.21 -7.23
CA ALA A 111 2.30 -8.57 -7.61
C ALA A 111 2.73 -7.47 -6.61
N ILE A 112 2.70 -7.76 -5.31
CA ILE A 112 2.94 -6.79 -4.24
C ILE A 112 4.45 -6.74 -3.93
N ASP A 113 5.02 -5.54 -3.91
CA ASP A 113 6.34 -5.28 -3.34
C ASP A 113 6.21 -5.19 -1.82
N ILE A 114 6.52 -6.29 -1.13
CA ILE A 114 6.33 -6.44 0.31
C ILE A 114 7.20 -5.44 1.09
N LYS A 115 8.43 -5.17 0.61
CA LYS A 115 9.37 -4.28 1.32
C LYS A 115 8.93 -2.82 1.25
N LYS A 116 8.46 -2.38 0.08
CA LYS A 116 8.02 -0.99 -0.09
C LYS A 116 6.61 -0.74 0.42
N SER A 117 5.81 -1.78 0.59
CA SER A 117 4.47 -1.69 1.18
C SER A 117 4.51 -1.63 2.71
N GLY A 118 3.65 -0.81 3.32
CA GLY A 118 3.57 -0.65 4.76
C GLY A 118 2.42 0.23 5.22
N THR A 119 2.14 0.17 6.52
CA THR A 119 1.13 1.01 7.19
C THR A 119 1.76 1.70 8.39
N ARG A 120 1.52 3.00 8.54
CA ARG A 120 1.96 3.76 9.72
C ARG A 120 1.12 3.36 10.92
N LYS A 121 1.75 3.26 12.09
CA LYS A 121 1.11 2.86 13.36
C LYS A 121 0.44 1.48 13.29
N GLU A 122 1.08 0.51 12.63
CA GLU A 122 0.56 -0.85 12.49
C GLU A 122 0.40 -1.58 13.84
N GLU A 123 1.09 -1.13 14.89
CA GLU A 123 0.94 -1.61 16.28
C GLU A 123 -0.46 -1.35 16.87
N LEU A 124 -1.24 -0.43 16.29
CA LEU A 124 -2.63 -0.19 16.70
C LEU A 124 -3.62 -1.14 16.02
N LEU A 125 -3.17 -1.87 14.98
CA LEU A 125 -4.04 -2.68 14.13
C LEU A 125 -3.90 -4.18 14.39
N MET A 126 -2.82 -4.61 15.04
CA MET A 126 -2.49 -6.02 15.24
C MET A 126 -1.94 -6.26 16.66
N PRO A 127 -2.15 -7.46 17.23
CA PRO A 127 -1.50 -7.85 18.48
C PRO A 127 0.03 -7.80 18.38
N SER A 128 0.71 -7.49 19.50
CA SER A 128 2.16 -7.36 19.55
C SER A 128 2.90 -8.63 19.11
N GLU A 129 2.37 -9.80 19.48
CA GLU A 129 2.95 -11.10 19.11
C GLU A 129 2.95 -11.31 17.58
N GLU A 130 1.84 -10.98 16.90
CA GLU A 130 1.76 -11.09 15.43
C GLU A 130 2.66 -10.06 14.75
N LEU A 131 2.75 -8.85 15.30
CA LEU A 131 3.60 -7.79 14.77
C LEU A 131 5.08 -8.17 14.80
N GLU A 132 5.54 -8.77 15.90
CA GLU A 132 6.93 -9.25 16.02
C GLU A 132 7.25 -10.32 14.97
N GLU A 133 6.33 -11.25 14.72
CA GLU A 133 6.51 -12.29 13.69
C GLU A 133 6.53 -11.69 12.28
N ILE A 134 5.68 -10.71 11.98
CA ILE A 134 5.71 -9.97 10.71
C ILE A 134 7.05 -9.24 10.53
N TRP A 135 7.59 -8.65 11.59
CA TRP A 135 8.90 -7.98 11.52
C TRP A 135 10.04 -8.97 11.32
N LYS A 136 10.02 -10.13 11.98
CA LYS A 136 10.99 -11.22 11.74
C LYS A 136 10.91 -11.70 10.29
N LEU A 137 9.70 -11.93 9.78
CA LEU A 137 9.44 -12.28 8.39
C LEU A 137 10.06 -11.25 7.43
N ARG A 138 9.77 -9.96 7.63
CA ARG A 138 10.31 -8.86 6.80
C ARG A 138 11.84 -8.77 6.88
N LYS A 139 12.44 -8.94 8.06
CA LYS A 139 13.91 -8.95 8.23
C LYS A 139 14.58 -10.11 7.51
N ASN A 140 13.92 -11.27 7.47
CA ASN A 140 14.43 -12.47 6.80
C ASN A 140 14.31 -12.40 5.26
N MET A 141 13.50 -11.50 4.71
CA MET A 141 13.42 -11.23 3.27
C MET A 141 14.67 -10.46 2.80
N THR A 142 15.80 -11.13 2.75
CA THR A 142 17.06 -10.61 2.19
C THR A 142 17.19 -11.03 0.72
N GLY A 143 17.85 -10.21 -0.09
CA GLY A 143 18.02 -10.48 -1.53
C GLY A 143 16.87 -9.97 -2.41
N ASP A 144 16.64 -10.69 -3.52
CA ASP A 144 15.78 -10.31 -4.64
C ASP A 144 14.29 -10.34 -4.29
N SER A 145 13.57 -9.27 -4.67
CA SER A 145 12.13 -9.13 -4.49
C SER A 145 11.31 -10.23 -5.11
N LEU A 146 11.75 -10.73 -6.26
CA LEU A 146 11.10 -11.84 -6.94
C LEU A 146 11.15 -13.12 -6.11
N GLU A 147 12.35 -13.49 -5.66
CA GLU A 147 12.60 -14.76 -5.00
C GLU A 147 11.83 -14.87 -3.68
N TYR A 148 11.94 -13.87 -2.82
CA TYR A 148 11.25 -13.93 -1.52
C TYR A 148 9.74 -13.81 -1.66
N THR A 149 9.23 -13.08 -2.66
CA THR A 149 7.78 -12.96 -2.90
C THR A 149 7.20 -14.28 -3.41
N GLU A 150 7.86 -14.92 -4.37
CA GLU A 150 7.46 -16.23 -4.87
C GLU A 150 7.54 -17.29 -3.77
N GLN A 151 8.59 -17.26 -2.94
CA GLN A 151 8.72 -18.15 -1.79
C GLN A 151 7.60 -17.93 -0.77
N LEU A 152 7.27 -16.68 -0.44
CA LEU A 152 6.16 -16.36 0.46
C LEU A 152 4.83 -16.88 -0.09
N ILE A 153 4.53 -16.62 -1.36
CA ILE A 153 3.30 -17.10 -2.01
C ILE A 153 3.22 -18.63 -1.95
N ARG A 154 4.34 -19.34 -2.19
CA ARG A 154 4.40 -20.80 -2.08
C ARG A 154 4.12 -21.30 -0.66
N PHE A 155 4.60 -20.62 0.37
CA PHE A 155 4.28 -20.99 1.76
C PHE A 155 2.83 -20.70 2.11
N LEU A 156 2.33 -19.52 1.79
CA LEU A 156 0.93 -19.15 2.04
C LEU A 156 -0.05 -20.15 1.40
N ARG A 157 0.25 -20.63 0.18
CA ARG A 157 -0.57 -21.65 -0.51
C ARG A 157 -0.59 -23.02 0.16
N LYS A 158 0.38 -23.36 1.01
CA LYS A 158 0.41 -24.63 1.76
C LYS A 158 -0.45 -24.57 3.02
N THR A 159 -0.75 -23.37 3.50
CA THR A 159 -1.51 -23.13 4.73
C THR A 159 -2.94 -22.73 4.43
N LYS A 160 -3.87 -23.09 5.32
CA LYS A 160 -5.29 -22.73 5.13
C LYS A 160 -5.60 -21.28 5.51
N ASN A 161 -4.85 -20.71 6.44
CA ASN A 161 -5.05 -19.37 6.96
C ASN A 161 -3.75 -18.78 7.53
N ASN A 162 -3.75 -17.48 7.81
CA ASN A 162 -2.58 -16.76 8.31
C ASN A 162 -2.12 -17.25 9.70
N GLN A 163 -3.05 -17.70 10.56
CA GLN A 163 -2.70 -18.25 11.88
C GLN A 163 -1.86 -19.54 11.75
N GLN A 164 -2.24 -20.42 10.83
CA GLN A 164 -1.47 -21.63 10.52
C GLN A 164 -0.12 -21.25 9.90
N PHE A 165 -0.09 -20.27 9.00
CA PHE A 165 1.15 -19.75 8.43
C PHE A 165 2.13 -19.28 9.51
N PHE A 166 1.70 -18.44 10.45
CA PHE A 166 2.60 -17.96 11.51
C PHE A 166 3.13 -19.10 12.40
N LYS A 167 2.30 -20.11 12.70
CA LYS A 167 2.74 -21.29 13.48
C LYS A 167 3.80 -22.11 12.75
N GLU A 168 3.60 -22.37 11.46
CA GLU A 168 4.57 -23.12 10.64
C GLU A 168 5.83 -22.29 10.32
N PHE A 169 5.69 -20.96 10.29
CA PHE A 169 6.78 -20.05 9.93
C PHE A 169 7.81 -19.88 11.05
N GLN A 170 7.44 -20.04 12.32
CA GLN A 170 8.38 -19.98 13.45
C GLN A 170 9.57 -20.95 13.29
N ASP A 171 9.42 -22.01 12.49
CA ASP A 171 10.44 -23.03 12.24
C ASP A 171 11.28 -22.80 10.96
N VAL A 172 11.01 -21.76 10.15
CA VAL A 172 11.59 -21.59 8.81
C VAL A 172 12.40 -20.30 8.67
N SER A 173 13.69 -20.43 8.37
CA SER A 173 14.56 -19.30 7.98
C SER A 173 14.55 -19.11 6.47
N PHE A 174 14.17 -17.91 5.99
CA PHE A 174 14.36 -17.53 4.58
C PHE A 174 15.85 -17.41 4.25
N GLY A 175 16.27 -17.90 3.09
CA GLY A 175 17.61 -17.65 2.55
C GLY A 175 18.71 -18.67 2.85
N LYS A 176 18.46 -19.75 3.62
CA LYS A 176 19.41 -20.87 3.63
C LYS A 176 19.10 -21.82 2.47
N LYS A 177 19.96 -21.79 1.44
CA LYS A 177 20.10 -22.92 0.50
C LYS A 177 20.17 -24.20 1.34
N ASN A 178 19.30 -25.16 1.05
CA ASN A 178 19.42 -26.51 1.61
C ASN A 178 20.89 -26.94 1.47
N PRO A 179 21.60 -27.29 2.57
CA PRO A 179 22.88 -27.93 2.41
C PRO A 179 22.63 -29.18 1.58
N THR A 180 23.30 -29.26 0.44
CA THR A 180 23.30 -30.43 -0.44
C THR A 180 23.47 -31.66 0.43
N ARG A 181 22.43 -32.48 0.50
CA ARG A 181 22.48 -33.81 1.10
C ARG A 181 23.43 -34.60 0.20
N ASN A 182 24.72 -34.56 0.49
CA ASN A 182 25.69 -35.47 -0.10
C ASN A 182 25.28 -36.87 0.34
N LEU A 183 24.57 -37.58 -0.55
CA LEU A 183 24.47 -39.02 -0.49
C LEU A 183 25.88 -39.58 -0.63
N LYS A 184 26.50 -39.94 0.50
CA LYS A 184 27.65 -40.83 0.50
C LYS A 184 27.18 -42.18 -0.04
N ARG A 185 27.74 -42.58 -1.18
CA ARG A 185 27.89 -43.97 -1.57
C ARG A 185 28.98 -44.62 -0.71
#